data_AF-A0A2P6TMS0-F1
#
_entry.id   AF-A0A2P6TMS0-F1
#
_cell.length_a   1.000
_cell.length_b   1.000
_cell.length_c   1.000
_cell.angle_alpha   90.00
_cell.angle_beta   90.00
_cell.angle_gamma   90.00
#
_symmetry.space_group_name_H-M   'P 1'
#
loop_
_entity.id
_entity.type
_entity.pdbx_description
1 polymer ?
#
loop_
_entity_poly.entity_id
_entity_poly.type
_entity_poly.pdbx_seq_one_letter_code
_entity_poly.pdbx_strand_id
1 'polypeptide(L)'
;MDAGMAQVGRTARAGAKGRALTFIEDDDRQLLKEVIKRTGVQMQQRQVPAATVTSWQHRVEKLEPQVAAIILEEREERALRKAEMEAQKAANMLEHEDEIRARPARTWFQTEHQKRELAQRSKAAAAAGEEGEEGGDDDDMTNKQRKNKAKNERRAELKQQRAKEAKEAAKKKSNKLMEETAGLGRSIKAVKAREQQLRLEGMTGGKVGKVAASLVTGVKRKKQKKGKAKGAEGGGSKELFSGDGLPSKPAAGGGSKVYAGGARSQKVKAPRKAGGLSKTELNRQR
;
A
#
# COMPACT_ATOMS: atom_id res chain seq x y z
N MET A 1 -13.43 -22.36 -22.59
CA MET A 1 -13.72 -20.92 -22.53
C MET A 1 -14.87 -20.70 -21.54
N ASP A 2 -14.62 -20.87 -20.23
CA ASP A 2 -15.67 -20.80 -19.18
C ASP A 2 -15.58 -19.53 -18.31
N ALA A 3 -14.76 -18.55 -18.69
CA ALA A 3 -14.52 -17.36 -17.89
C ALA A 3 -15.66 -16.32 -17.94
N GLY A 4 -16.54 -16.37 -18.94
CA GLY A 4 -17.65 -15.41 -19.09
C GLY A 4 -18.89 -15.76 -18.24
N MET A 5 -19.09 -17.02 -17.89
CA MET A 5 -20.35 -17.51 -17.34
C MET A 5 -20.55 -17.12 -15.85
N ALA A 6 -19.45 -17.01 -15.09
CA ALA A 6 -19.49 -16.67 -13.66
C ALA A 6 -19.84 -15.20 -13.37
N GLN A 7 -19.56 -14.27 -14.28
CA GLN A 7 -19.89 -12.84 -14.08
C GLN A 7 -21.36 -12.54 -14.41
N VAL A 8 -21.92 -13.22 -15.42
CA VAL A 8 -23.32 -13.05 -15.84
C VAL A 8 -24.28 -13.53 -14.75
N GLY A 9 -23.96 -14.64 -14.06
CA GLY A 9 -24.78 -15.20 -12.98
C GLY A 9 -24.93 -14.33 -11.72
N ARG A 10 -24.12 -13.28 -11.56
CA ARG A 10 -24.25 -12.31 -10.44
C ARG A 10 -25.30 -11.22 -10.71
N THR A 11 -25.66 -11.01 -11.97
CA THR A 11 -26.48 -9.87 -12.41
C THR A 11 -27.98 -10.14 -12.32
N ALA A 12 -28.41 -11.40 -12.38
CA ALA A 12 -29.81 -11.80 -12.20
C ALA A 12 -30.00 -12.34 -10.78
N ARG A 13 -30.63 -11.53 -9.91
CA ARG A 13 -31.07 -11.95 -8.58
C ARG A 13 -32.54 -12.38 -8.65
N ALA A 14 -32.97 -13.32 -7.81
CA ALA A 14 -34.36 -13.79 -7.79
C ALA A 14 -35.34 -12.60 -7.74
N GLY A 15 -36.30 -12.54 -8.67
CA GLY A 15 -37.27 -11.46 -8.80
C GLY A 15 -36.85 -10.25 -9.66
N ALA A 16 -35.59 -10.16 -10.11
CA ALA A 16 -35.11 -9.06 -10.94
C ALA A 16 -34.44 -9.54 -12.24
N LYS A 17 -34.75 -8.87 -13.36
CA LYS A 17 -34.10 -9.14 -14.66
C LYS A 17 -32.68 -8.58 -14.64
N GLY A 18 -31.67 -9.44 -14.64
CA GLY A 18 -30.27 -9.06 -14.83
C GLY A 18 -29.96 -8.79 -16.30
N ARG A 19 -29.27 -7.69 -16.60
CA ARG A 19 -28.70 -7.41 -17.92
C ARG A 19 -27.18 -7.41 -17.80
N ALA A 20 -26.52 -8.28 -18.57
CA ALA A 20 -25.08 -8.25 -18.74
C ALA A 20 -24.74 -7.42 -19.99
N LEU A 21 -23.75 -6.54 -19.87
CA LEU A 21 -23.19 -5.76 -20.96
C LEU A 21 -21.73 -6.14 -21.13
N THR A 22 -21.32 -6.42 -22.36
CA THR A 22 -19.94 -6.73 -22.73
C THR A 22 -19.46 -5.73 -23.77
N PHE A 23 -18.26 -5.19 -23.56
CA PHE A 23 -17.55 -4.43 -24.59
C PHE A 23 -16.70 -5.38 -25.40
N ILE A 24 -16.65 -5.14 -26.71
CA ILE A 24 -15.97 -6.00 -27.68
C ILE A 24 -15.27 -5.06 -28.65
N GLU A 25 -14.00 -5.34 -28.90
CA GLU A 25 -13.20 -4.61 -29.90
C GLU A 25 -13.55 -5.09 -31.31
N ASP A 26 -13.13 -4.33 -32.33
CA ASP A 26 -13.50 -4.65 -33.72
C ASP A 26 -12.95 -6.00 -34.20
N ASP A 27 -11.81 -6.42 -33.68
CA ASP A 27 -11.12 -7.68 -34.04
C ASP A 27 -11.91 -8.93 -33.59
N ASP A 28 -12.55 -8.86 -32.41
CA ASP A 28 -13.25 -9.99 -31.80
C ASP A 28 -14.69 -10.19 -32.34
N ARG A 29 -15.12 -9.36 -33.31
CA ARG A 29 -16.47 -9.45 -33.90
C ARG A 29 -16.74 -10.79 -34.56
N GLN A 30 -15.72 -11.42 -35.17
CA GLN A 30 -15.86 -12.73 -35.80
C GLN A 30 -16.08 -13.83 -34.76
N LEU A 31 -15.27 -13.81 -33.69
CA LEU A 31 -15.39 -14.73 -32.58
C LEU A 31 -16.77 -14.64 -31.91
N LEU A 32 -17.28 -13.41 -31.69
CA LEU A 32 -18.62 -13.20 -31.14
C LEU A 32 -19.71 -13.82 -32.03
N LYS A 33 -19.61 -13.67 -33.36
CA LYS A 33 -20.57 -14.27 -34.30
C LYS A 33 -20.55 -15.79 -34.23
N GLU A 34 -19.38 -16.40 -34.09
CA GLU A 34 -19.27 -17.85 -33.91
C GLU A 34 -19.88 -18.32 -32.59
N VAL A 35 -19.62 -17.60 -31.49
CA VAL A 35 -20.20 -17.90 -30.19
C VAL A 35 -21.72 -17.80 -30.24
N ILE A 36 -22.28 -16.72 -30.80
CA ILE A 36 -23.73 -16.56 -30.95
C ILE A 36 -24.34 -17.69 -31.78
N LYS A 37 -23.70 -18.12 -32.88
CA LYS A 37 -24.15 -19.26 -33.70
C LYS A 37 -24.16 -20.57 -32.92
N ARG A 38 -23.15 -20.79 -32.05
CA ARG A 38 -23.05 -22.01 -31.23
C ARG A 38 -24.03 -22.04 -30.06
N THR A 39 -24.26 -20.89 -29.42
CA THR A 39 -25.10 -20.81 -28.21
C THR A 39 -26.57 -20.47 -28.50
N GLY A 40 -26.89 -19.94 -29.70
CA GLY A 40 -28.25 -19.59 -30.10
C GLY A 40 -28.87 -18.41 -29.35
N VAL A 41 -28.06 -17.65 -28.60
CA VAL A 41 -28.53 -16.55 -27.75
C VAL A 41 -28.75 -15.29 -28.59
N GLN A 42 -29.94 -14.70 -28.50
CA GLN A 42 -30.27 -13.43 -29.12
C GLN A 42 -29.63 -12.28 -28.32
N MET A 43 -28.65 -11.59 -28.92
CA MET A 43 -27.96 -10.45 -28.30
C MET A 43 -28.28 -9.14 -29.02
N GLN A 44 -28.50 -8.07 -28.26
CA GLN A 44 -28.70 -6.73 -28.80
C GLN A 44 -27.33 -6.08 -29.08
N GLN A 45 -26.99 -5.90 -30.35
CA GLN A 45 -25.77 -5.18 -30.74
C GLN A 45 -26.03 -3.66 -30.72
N ARG A 46 -25.18 -2.91 -30.02
CA ARG A 46 -25.18 -1.45 -30.03
C ARG A 46 -23.80 -0.94 -30.40
N GLN A 47 -23.73 0.01 -31.33
CA GLN A 47 -22.49 0.71 -31.66
C GLN A 47 -22.45 2.03 -30.88
N VAL A 48 -21.33 2.29 -30.23
CA VAL A 48 -21.11 3.56 -29.53
C VAL A 48 -20.50 4.56 -30.50
N PRO A 49 -21.10 5.74 -30.72
CA PRO A 49 -20.51 6.77 -31.56
C PRO A 49 -19.19 7.29 -30.98
N ALA A 50 -18.20 7.54 -31.85
CA ALA A 50 -16.88 8.03 -31.44
C ALA A 50 -16.96 9.37 -30.67
N ALA A 51 -17.84 10.28 -31.08
CA ALA A 51 -18.05 11.56 -30.39
C ALA A 51 -18.44 11.40 -28.91
N THR A 52 -19.28 10.40 -28.60
CA THR A 52 -19.67 10.08 -27.23
C THR A 52 -18.47 9.61 -26.43
N VAL A 53 -17.63 8.74 -27.00
CA VAL A 53 -16.41 8.24 -26.35
C VAL A 53 -15.46 9.40 -26.02
N THR A 54 -15.21 10.30 -26.97
CA THR A 54 -14.36 11.48 -26.75
C THR A 54 -14.91 12.38 -25.63
N SER A 55 -16.23 12.59 -25.57
CA SER A 55 -16.84 13.37 -24.50
C SER A 55 -16.64 12.74 -23.11
N TRP A 56 -16.71 11.41 -23.02
CA TRP A 56 -16.48 10.68 -21.77
C TRP A 56 -15.01 10.64 -21.39
N GLN A 57 -14.12 10.48 -22.38
CA GLN A 57 -12.69 10.57 -22.17
C GLN A 57 -12.31 11.92 -21.54
N HIS A 58 -12.76 13.04 -22.13
CA HIS A 58 -12.51 14.36 -21.58
C HIS A 58 -13.09 14.54 -20.16
N ARG A 59 -14.24 13.92 -19.85
CA ARG A 59 -14.80 13.91 -18.50
C ARG A 59 -13.92 13.14 -17.52
N VAL A 60 -13.35 12.01 -17.93
CA VAL A 60 -12.43 11.21 -17.10
C VAL A 60 -11.14 11.98 -16.86
N GLU A 61 -10.53 12.54 -17.90
CA GLU A 61 -9.30 13.35 -17.82
C GLU A 61 -9.50 14.57 -16.89
N LYS A 62 -10.67 15.21 -16.93
CA LYS A 62 -11.00 16.30 -16.01
C LYS A 62 -11.11 15.87 -14.55
N LEU A 63 -11.52 14.63 -14.28
CA LEU A 63 -11.69 14.09 -12.93
C LEU A 63 -10.41 13.48 -12.35
N GLU A 64 -9.49 13.04 -13.20
CA GLU A 64 -8.20 12.47 -12.80
C GLU A 64 -7.43 13.30 -11.75
N PRO A 65 -7.25 14.64 -11.88
CA PRO A 65 -6.56 15.41 -10.85
C PRO A 65 -7.30 15.46 -9.52
N GLN A 66 -8.64 15.42 -9.54
CA GLN A 66 -9.45 15.39 -8.31
C GLN A 66 -9.30 14.04 -7.60
N VAL A 67 -9.31 12.94 -8.36
CA VAL A 67 -9.10 11.60 -7.80
C VAL A 67 -7.69 11.47 -7.23
N ALA A 68 -6.68 12.00 -7.94
CA ALA A 68 -5.30 12.01 -7.45
C ALA A 68 -5.16 12.81 -6.14
N ALA A 69 -5.84 13.95 -6.03
CA ALA A 69 -5.87 14.74 -4.80
C ALA A 69 -6.52 13.96 -3.64
N ILE A 70 -7.66 13.30 -3.87
CA ILE A 70 -8.35 12.49 -2.86
C ILE A 70 -7.47 11.32 -2.40
N ILE A 71 -6.77 10.64 -3.30
CA ILE A 71 -5.88 9.52 -2.92
C ILE A 71 -4.73 10.01 -2.03
N LEU A 72 -4.20 11.20 -2.32
CA LEU A 72 -3.14 11.81 -1.54
C LEU A 72 -3.66 12.20 -0.14
N GLU A 73 -4.81 12.87 -0.09
CA GLU A 73 -5.49 13.22 1.17
C GLU A 73 -5.82 11.98 2.01
N GLU A 74 -6.35 10.92 1.39
CA GLU A 74 -6.67 9.67 2.09
C GLU A 74 -5.40 9.00 2.65
N ARG A 75 -4.28 9.09 1.93
CA ARG A 75 -2.99 8.57 2.39
C ARG A 75 -2.48 9.35 3.60
N GLU A 76 -2.58 10.68 3.57
CA GLU A 76 -2.20 11.56 4.68
C GLU A 76 -3.10 11.32 5.89
N GLU A 77 -4.42 11.28 5.70
CA GLU A 77 -5.39 11.00 6.76
C GLU A 77 -5.15 9.61 7.38
N ARG A 78 -4.84 8.60 6.55
CA ARG A 78 -4.49 7.26 7.03
C ARG A 78 -3.21 7.27 7.88
N ALA A 79 -2.21 8.05 7.49
CA ALA A 79 -0.98 8.20 8.28
C ALA A 79 -1.26 8.91 9.61
N LEU A 80 -2.08 9.97 9.59
CA LEU A 80 -2.50 10.70 10.80
C LEU A 80 -3.29 9.80 11.75
N ARG A 81 -4.28 9.04 11.26
CA ARG A 81 -5.03 8.09 12.11
C ARG A 81 -4.12 7.04 12.74
N LYS A 82 -3.09 6.58 12.02
CA LYS A 82 -2.13 5.62 12.55
C LYS A 82 -1.28 6.25 13.66
N ALA A 83 -0.80 7.47 13.45
CA ALA A 83 -0.05 8.22 14.47
C ALA A 83 -0.90 8.50 15.71
N GLU A 84 -2.17 8.89 15.51
CA GLU A 84 -3.13 9.11 16.60
C GLU A 84 -3.40 7.82 17.38
N MET A 85 -3.60 6.69 16.69
CA MET A 85 -3.77 5.40 17.32
C MET A 85 -2.53 4.97 18.12
N GLU A 86 -1.33 5.20 17.59
CA GLU A 86 -0.08 4.91 18.29
C GLU A 86 0.12 5.83 19.51
N ALA A 87 -0.21 7.11 19.39
CA ALA A 87 -0.16 8.07 20.50
C ALA A 87 -1.16 7.71 21.60
N GLN A 88 -2.40 7.37 21.24
CA GLN A 88 -3.42 6.93 22.18
C GLN A 88 -3.02 5.61 22.86
N LYS A 89 -2.45 4.67 22.10
CA LYS A 89 -1.91 3.43 22.67
C LYS A 89 -0.79 3.72 23.66
N ALA A 90 0.13 4.64 23.35
CA ALA A 90 1.19 5.03 24.25
C ALA A 90 0.66 5.68 25.53
N ALA A 91 -0.31 6.60 25.43
CA ALA A 91 -0.98 7.20 26.58
C ALA A 91 -1.65 6.15 27.47
N ASN A 92 -2.46 5.26 26.88
CA ASN A 92 -3.12 4.19 27.62
C ASN A 92 -2.12 3.23 28.29
N MET A 93 -0.98 2.95 27.64
CA MET A 93 0.06 2.08 28.21
C MET A 93 0.80 2.76 29.37
N LEU A 94 0.94 4.08 29.37
CA LEU A 94 1.53 4.83 30.49
C LEU A 94 0.57 4.93 31.68
N GLU A 95 -0.72 5.17 31.42
CA GLU A 95 -1.73 5.36 32.48
C GLU A 95 -2.16 4.03 33.14
N HIS A 96 -2.20 2.94 32.36
CA HIS A 96 -2.76 1.65 32.81
C HIS A 96 -1.75 0.50 32.70
N GLU A 97 -0.45 0.76 32.82
CA GLU A 97 0.62 -0.23 32.61
C GLU A 97 0.42 -1.52 33.42
N ASP A 98 0.24 -1.38 34.73
CA ASP A 98 0.14 -2.50 35.66
C ASP A 98 -1.15 -3.31 35.44
N GLU A 99 -2.26 -2.62 35.21
CA GLU A 99 -3.56 -3.24 34.95
C GLU A 99 -3.58 -3.97 33.59
N ILE A 100 -2.95 -3.41 32.57
CA ILE A 100 -2.82 -4.05 31.25
C ILE A 100 -1.94 -5.30 31.34
N ARG A 101 -0.83 -5.24 32.08
CA ARG A 101 0.09 -6.38 32.27
C ARG A 101 -0.51 -7.50 33.12
N ALA A 102 -1.33 -7.15 34.11
CA ALA A 102 -1.99 -8.14 34.98
C ALA A 102 -3.10 -8.91 34.24
N ARG A 103 -3.72 -8.32 33.22
CA ARG A 103 -4.82 -8.96 32.48
C ARG A 103 -4.29 -10.04 31.51
N PRO A 104 -4.85 -11.27 31.54
CA PRO A 104 -4.48 -12.31 30.58
C PRO A 104 -4.91 -11.94 29.16
N ALA A 105 -4.14 -12.38 28.16
CA ALA A 105 -4.45 -12.10 26.76
C ALA A 105 -5.82 -12.68 26.36
N ARG A 106 -6.65 -11.87 25.67
CA ARG A 106 -7.94 -12.32 25.14
C ARG A 106 -7.71 -13.37 24.05
N THR A 107 -8.11 -14.61 24.33
CA THR A 107 -8.07 -15.73 23.37
C THR A 107 -9.43 -15.88 22.68
N TRP A 108 -9.43 -15.92 21.34
CA TRP A 108 -10.62 -16.27 20.57
C TRP A 108 -10.72 -17.79 20.40
N PHE A 109 -11.73 -18.41 20.99
CA PHE A 109 -12.20 -19.82 20.90
C PHE A 109 -11.18 -20.96 21.08
N GLN A 110 -9.89 -20.73 20.91
CA GLN A 110 -8.78 -21.62 21.21
C GLN A 110 -7.68 -20.80 21.88
N THR A 111 -7.17 -21.30 23.00
CA THR A 111 -6.05 -20.66 23.69
C THR A 111 -4.77 -20.83 22.87
N GLU A 112 -3.77 -19.97 23.10
CA GLU A 112 -2.48 -20.11 22.43
C GLU A 112 -1.84 -21.49 22.67
N HIS A 113 -2.07 -22.06 23.86
CA HIS A 113 -1.69 -23.42 24.20
C HIS A 113 -2.33 -24.45 23.28
N GLN A 114 -3.67 -24.43 23.16
CA GLN A 114 -4.41 -25.34 22.29
C GLN A 114 -3.99 -25.20 20.82
N LYS A 115 -3.71 -23.98 20.35
CA LYS A 115 -3.20 -23.74 18.99
C LYS A 115 -1.79 -24.31 18.80
N ARG A 116 -0.89 -24.13 19.77
CA ARG A 116 0.47 -24.69 19.75
C ARG A 116 0.43 -26.22 19.79
N GLU A 117 -0.43 -26.80 20.61
CA GLU A 117 -0.65 -28.25 20.69
C GLU A 117 -1.24 -28.80 19.38
N LEU A 118 -2.21 -28.13 18.77
CA LEU A 118 -2.71 -28.51 17.44
C LEU A 118 -1.63 -28.40 16.36
N ALA A 119 -0.78 -27.37 16.43
CA ALA A 119 0.34 -27.20 15.50
C ALA A 119 1.42 -28.28 15.71
N GLN A 120 1.68 -28.69 16.94
CA GLN A 120 2.61 -29.78 17.26
C GLN A 120 2.01 -31.13 16.86
N ARG A 121 0.75 -31.38 17.16
CA ARG A 121 0.03 -32.60 16.79
C ARG A 121 -0.09 -32.75 15.27
N SER A 122 -0.36 -31.68 14.54
CA SER A 122 -0.38 -31.70 13.06
C SER A 122 1.01 -31.91 12.47
N LYS A 123 2.08 -31.35 13.06
CA LYS A 123 3.46 -31.64 12.64
C LYS A 123 3.88 -33.06 12.95
N ALA A 124 3.52 -33.59 14.12
CA ALA A 124 3.79 -34.96 14.51
C ALA A 124 3.01 -35.94 13.64
N ALA A 125 1.75 -35.65 13.31
CA ALA A 125 0.96 -36.46 12.37
C ALA A 125 1.51 -36.37 10.93
N ALA A 126 2.05 -35.23 10.50
CA ALA A 126 2.69 -35.09 9.19
C ALA A 126 4.04 -35.84 9.12
N ALA A 127 4.81 -35.86 10.22
CA ALA A 127 6.06 -36.61 10.31
C ALA A 127 5.80 -38.13 10.44
N ALA A 128 4.81 -38.53 11.23
CA ALA A 128 4.39 -39.93 11.35
C ALA A 128 3.69 -40.45 10.08
N GLY A 129 3.11 -39.55 9.27
CA GLY A 129 2.57 -39.89 7.94
C GLY A 129 3.63 -40.03 6.85
N GLU A 130 4.88 -39.63 7.10
CA GLU A 130 6.01 -39.89 6.18
C GLU A 130 6.64 -41.28 6.41
N GLU A 131 6.37 -41.94 7.54
CA GLU A 131 6.89 -43.29 7.85
C GLU A 131 5.84 -44.40 7.67
N GLY A 132 4.64 -44.08 7.18
CA GLY A 132 3.47 -44.97 7.21
C GLY A 132 2.76 -45.24 5.88
N GLU A 133 3.34 -44.93 4.72
CA GLU A 133 2.69 -45.26 3.43
C GLU A 133 3.68 -45.47 2.25
N GLU A 134 4.85 -46.05 2.50
CA GLU A 134 5.63 -46.75 1.46
C GLU A 134 5.24 -48.24 1.48
N GLY A 135 4.16 -48.61 0.79
CA GLY A 135 3.80 -50.03 0.66
C GLY A 135 2.35 -50.36 0.29
N GLY A 136 1.62 -49.46 -0.38
CA GLY A 136 0.27 -49.73 -0.88
C GLY A 136 0.23 -49.79 -2.40
N ASP A 137 0.22 -51.02 -2.94
CA ASP A 137 -0.07 -51.45 -4.31
C ASP A 137 -0.54 -50.35 -5.30
N ASP A 138 0.32 -50.00 -6.26
CA ASP A 138 0.01 -49.04 -7.33
C ASP A 138 -1.05 -49.58 -8.34
N ASP A 139 -1.48 -50.84 -8.24
CA ASP A 139 -2.34 -51.49 -9.23
C ASP A 139 -3.86 -51.31 -9.03
N ASP A 140 -4.36 -50.93 -7.85
CA ASP A 140 -5.81 -50.74 -7.59
C ASP A 140 -6.24 -49.27 -7.43
N MET A 141 -5.69 -48.38 -8.27
CA MET A 141 -6.07 -46.95 -8.24
C MET A 141 -6.93 -46.60 -9.46
N THR A 142 -8.14 -46.09 -9.20
CA THR A 142 -9.03 -45.60 -10.25
C THR A 142 -8.34 -44.48 -11.04
N ASN A 143 -8.56 -44.38 -12.35
CA ASN A 143 -7.93 -43.36 -13.22
C ASN A 143 -8.05 -41.91 -12.68
N LYS A 144 -9.14 -41.61 -11.95
CA LYS A 144 -9.36 -40.32 -11.28
C LYS A 144 -8.44 -40.09 -10.08
N GLN A 145 -8.11 -41.12 -9.30
CA GLN A 145 -7.18 -41.04 -8.18
C GLN A 145 -5.73 -40.88 -8.68
N ARG A 146 -5.31 -41.63 -9.70
CA ARG A 146 -3.99 -41.48 -10.35
C ARG A 146 -3.78 -40.06 -10.88
N LYS A 147 -4.79 -39.49 -11.56
CA LYS A 147 -4.74 -38.10 -12.07
C LYS A 147 -4.64 -37.06 -10.94
N ASN A 148 -5.28 -37.29 -9.81
CA ASN A 148 -5.21 -36.39 -8.66
C ASN A 148 -3.86 -36.47 -7.93
N LYS A 149 -3.29 -37.67 -7.78
CA LYS A 149 -1.94 -37.89 -7.22
C LYS A 149 -0.88 -37.15 -8.04
N ALA A 150 -0.85 -37.38 -9.36
CA ALA A 150 0.07 -36.70 -10.27
C ALA A 150 -0.10 -35.16 -10.28
N LYS A 151 -1.34 -34.66 -10.17
CA LYS A 151 -1.59 -33.21 -10.07
C LYS A 151 -1.07 -32.62 -8.75
N ASN A 152 -1.15 -33.38 -7.66
CA ASN A 152 -0.69 -32.94 -6.35
C ASN A 152 0.85 -32.94 -6.26
N GLU A 153 1.48 -33.99 -6.79
CA GLU A 153 2.95 -34.09 -6.92
C GLU A 153 3.51 -32.94 -7.75
N ARG A 154 2.95 -32.68 -8.94
CA ARG A 154 3.35 -31.54 -9.78
C ARG A 154 3.21 -30.20 -9.06
N ARG A 155 2.19 -30.05 -8.20
CA ARG A 155 1.98 -28.82 -7.41
C ARG A 155 2.99 -28.70 -6.27
N ALA A 156 3.35 -29.81 -5.64
CA ALA A 156 4.37 -29.86 -4.60
C ALA A 156 5.75 -29.51 -5.17
N GLU A 157 6.11 -30.09 -6.32
CA GLU A 157 7.35 -29.79 -7.04
C GLU A 157 7.44 -28.30 -7.42
N LEU A 158 6.38 -27.73 -8.00
CA LEU A 158 6.36 -26.30 -8.34
C LEU A 158 6.55 -25.40 -7.11
N LYS A 159 5.97 -25.79 -5.97
CA LYS A 159 6.10 -25.05 -4.71
C LYS A 159 7.52 -25.14 -4.16
N GLN A 160 8.15 -26.32 -4.25
CA GLN A 160 9.54 -26.50 -3.85
C GLN A 160 10.51 -25.72 -4.76
N GLN A 161 10.28 -25.73 -6.08
CA GLN A 161 11.07 -24.94 -7.03
C GLN A 161 10.98 -23.44 -6.74
N ARG A 162 9.77 -22.90 -6.56
CA ARG A 162 9.57 -21.48 -6.16
C ARG A 162 10.23 -21.14 -4.83
N ALA A 163 10.18 -22.03 -3.86
CA ALA A 163 10.83 -21.82 -2.57
C ALA A 163 12.37 -21.81 -2.68
N LYS A 164 12.94 -22.69 -3.52
CA LYS A 164 14.38 -22.72 -3.81
C LYS A 164 14.82 -21.45 -4.56
N GLU A 165 14.08 -21.05 -5.58
CA GLU A 165 14.33 -19.83 -6.36
C GLU A 165 14.23 -18.56 -5.49
N ALA A 166 13.22 -18.46 -4.62
CA ALA A 166 13.10 -17.34 -3.68
C ALA A 166 14.26 -17.26 -2.68
N LYS A 167 14.73 -18.41 -2.18
CA LYS A 167 15.92 -18.48 -1.31
C LYS A 167 17.19 -18.07 -2.05
N GLU A 168 17.36 -18.51 -3.29
CA GLU A 168 18.51 -18.14 -4.11
C GLU A 168 18.50 -16.65 -4.48
N ALA A 169 17.33 -16.11 -4.85
CA ALA A 169 17.16 -14.68 -5.10
C ALA A 169 17.44 -13.82 -3.85
N ALA A 170 17.04 -14.29 -2.67
CA ALA A 170 17.38 -13.63 -1.41
C ALA A 170 18.89 -13.65 -1.13
N LYS A 171 19.58 -14.78 -1.37
CA LYS A 171 21.04 -14.88 -1.23
C LYS A 171 21.80 -14.00 -2.24
N LYS A 172 21.34 -13.94 -3.49
CA LYS A 172 21.92 -13.05 -4.51
C LYS A 172 21.77 -11.58 -4.11
N LYS A 173 20.59 -11.19 -3.61
CA LYS A 173 20.35 -9.83 -3.10
C LYS A 173 21.22 -9.51 -1.89
N SER A 174 21.37 -10.42 -0.92
CA SER A 174 22.24 -10.19 0.24
C SER A 174 23.70 -10.08 -0.15
N ASN A 175 24.19 -10.92 -1.06
CA ASN A 175 25.57 -10.85 -1.53
C ASN A 175 25.85 -9.56 -2.32
N LYS A 176 24.92 -9.14 -3.19
CA LYS A 176 25.04 -7.86 -3.90
C LYS A 176 25.08 -6.66 -2.94
N LEU A 177 24.20 -6.65 -1.93
CA LEU A 177 24.20 -5.61 -0.90
C LEU A 177 25.50 -5.62 -0.09
N MET A 178 26.07 -6.80 0.18
CA MET A 178 27.33 -6.96 0.89
C MET A 178 28.53 -6.46 0.06
N GLU A 179 28.51 -6.67 -1.26
CA GLU A 179 29.53 -6.18 -2.19
C GLU A 179 29.49 -4.65 -2.34
N GLU A 180 28.29 -4.08 -2.51
CA GLU A 180 28.08 -2.62 -2.57
C GLU A 180 28.48 -1.93 -1.25
N THR A 181 28.24 -2.59 -0.10
CA THR A 181 28.59 -2.04 1.22
C THR A 181 30.02 -2.35 1.65
N ALA A 182 30.74 -3.28 1.01
CA ALA A 182 32.12 -3.61 1.36
C ALA A 182 33.08 -2.44 1.14
N GLY A 183 32.89 -1.65 0.07
CA GLY A 183 33.69 -0.45 -0.21
C GLY A 183 33.51 0.63 0.86
N LEU A 184 32.25 0.90 1.27
CA LEU A 184 31.94 1.79 2.39
C LEU A 184 32.42 1.23 3.73
N GLY A 185 32.33 -0.08 3.95
CA GLY A 185 32.80 -0.72 5.18
C GLY A 185 34.31 -0.60 5.38
N ARG A 186 35.10 -0.71 4.31
CA ARG A 186 36.57 -0.52 4.35
C ARG A 186 36.93 0.92 4.68
N SER A 187 36.26 1.91 4.08
CA SER A 187 36.52 3.32 4.36
C SER A 187 36.10 3.72 5.78
N ILE A 188 34.96 3.21 6.29
CA ILE A 188 34.53 3.42 7.68
C ILE A 188 35.53 2.80 8.67
N LYS A 189 36.04 1.58 8.40
CA LYS A 189 37.07 0.94 9.22
C LYS A 189 38.37 1.74 9.23
N ALA A 190 38.81 2.26 8.08
CA ALA A 190 40.00 3.10 7.97
C ALA A 190 39.85 4.41 8.76
N VAL A 191 38.68 5.07 8.69
CA VAL A 191 38.38 6.27 9.49
C VAL A 191 38.42 5.96 10.98
N LYS A 192 37.83 4.83 11.42
CA LYS A 192 37.79 4.44 12.84
C LYS A 192 39.17 4.05 13.39
N ALA A 193 39.99 3.36 12.60
CA ALA A 193 41.37 3.03 12.96
C ALA A 193 42.21 4.30 13.14
N ARG A 194 42.08 5.27 12.21
CA ARG A 194 42.78 6.55 12.30
C ARG A 194 42.28 7.42 13.44
N GLU A 195 41.00 7.35 13.75
CA GLU A 195 40.43 8.01 14.92
C GLU A 195 41.00 7.45 16.24
N GLN A 196 41.25 6.14 16.32
CA GLN A 196 41.90 5.54 17.49
C GLN A 196 43.38 5.93 17.61
N GLN A 197 44.13 5.97 16.51
CA GLN A 197 45.51 6.46 16.53
C GLN A 197 45.61 7.91 17.04
N LEU A 198 44.75 8.80 16.54
CA LEU A 198 44.72 10.20 16.98
C LEU A 198 44.33 10.34 18.46
N ARG A 199 43.49 9.43 18.99
CA ARG A 199 43.18 9.38 20.43
C ARG A 199 44.38 8.95 21.28
N LEU A 200 45.17 7.99 20.78
CA LEU A 200 46.41 7.55 21.44
C LEU A 200 47.49 8.64 21.39
N GLU A 201 47.53 9.44 20.33
CA GLU A 201 48.38 10.62 20.18
C GLU A 201 47.91 11.83 21.04
N GLY A 202 46.94 11.62 21.94
CA GLY A 202 46.52 12.61 22.92
C GLY A 202 45.45 13.59 22.43
N MET A 203 44.93 13.46 21.20
CA MET A 203 43.79 14.25 20.76
C MET A 203 42.49 13.65 21.32
N THR A 204 41.85 14.35 22.27
CA THR A 204 40.55 13.95 22.83
C THR A 204 39.47 14.98 22.51
N GLY A 205 38.26 14.52 22.18
CA GLY A 205 37.08 15.38 21.92
C GLY A 205 36.38 15.17 20.58
N GLY A 206 35.20 15.79 20.39
CA GLY A 206 34.32 15.59 19.23
C GLY A 206 34.88 16.08 17.87
N LYS A 207 36.12 16.57 17.83
CA LYS A 207 36.83 16.98 16.61
C LYS A 207 37.68 15.86 16.01
N VAL A 208 38.05 14.84 16.79
CA VAL A 208 38.97 13.76 16.38
C VAL A 208 38.39 12.95 15.22
N GLY A 209 37.11 12.55 15.29
CA GLY A 209 36.44 11.86 14.19
C GLY A 209 36.37 12.66 12.90
N LYS A 210 36.29 14.00 12.99
CA LYS A 210 36.29 14.88 11.80
C LYS A 210 37.68 14.98 11.18
N VAL A 211 38.71 15.06 12.01
CA VAL A 211 40.11 15.08 11.55
C VAL A 211 40.46 13.73 10.93
N ALA A 212 40.14 12.61 11.59
CA ALA A 212 40.31 11.27 11.05
C ALA A 212 39.60 11.09 9.70
N ALA A 213 38.34 11.49 9.60
CA ALA A 213 37.58 11.41 8.34
C ALA A 213 38.20 12.25 7.22
N SER A 214 38.63 13.48 7.53
CA SER A 214 39.26 14.37 6.54
C SER A 214 40.62 13.85 6.07
N LEU A 215 41.37 13.19 6.94
CA LEU A 215 42.68 12.65 6.64
C LEU A 215 42.62 11.34 5.84
N VAL A 216 41.59 10.52 6.05
CA VAL A 216 41.37 9.27 5.29
C VAL A 216 40.71 9.54 3.94
N THR A 217 39.73 10.44 3.88
CA THR A 217 38.95 10.67 2.64
C THR A 217 39.49 11.82 1.78
N GLY A 218 40.38 12.66 2.31
CA GLY A 218 40.93 13.83 1.59
C GLY A 218 39.94 14.96 1.33
N VAL A 219 38.64 14.76 1.65
CA VAL A 219 37.59 15.74 1.39
C VAL A 219 37.50 16.74 2.53
N LYS A 220 38.08 17.92 2.33
CA LYS A 220 37.93 19.06 3.23
C LYS A 220 36.57 19.71 2.96
N ARG A 221 35.55 19.45 3.80
CA ARG A 221 34.25 20.13 3.69
C ARG A 221 34.43 21.65 3.82
N LYS A 222 34.27 22.38 2.70
CA LYS A 222 34.26 23.85 2.67
C LYS A 222 33.09 24.33 3.55
N LYS A 223 33.41 24.99 4.66
CA LYS A 223 32.43 25.68 5.51
C LYS A 223 31.86 26.84 4.70
N GLN A 224 30.69 26.67 4.08
CA GLN A 224 29.99 27.77 3.40
C GLN A 224 29.66 28.85 4.44
N LYS A 225 30.30 30.01 4.30
CA LYS A 225 30.04 31.24 5.05
C LYS A 225 28.70 31.78 4.54
N LYS A 226 27.68 31.89 5.39
CA LYS A 226 26.35 32.41 5.04
C LYS A 226 26.50 33.91 4.75
N GLY A 227 26.67 34.26 3.47
CA GLY A 227 26.68 35.64 2.98
C GLY A 227 25.27 36.20 2.90
N LYS A 228 25.09 37.41 3.44
CA LYS A 228 23.86 38.19 3.38
C LYS A 228 23.84 38.94 2.04
N ALA A 229 22.89 38.65 1.16
CA ALA A 229 22.69 39.40 -0.08
C ALA A 229 21.21 39.78 -0.25
N LYS A 230 20.97 41.09 -0.38
CA LYS A 230 19.75 41.70 -0.94
C LYS A 230 19.98 41.86 -2.46
N GLY A 231 18.94 41.63 -3.29
CA GLY A 231 18.83 42.21 -4.63
C GLY A 231 18.60 41.23 -5.80
N ALA A 232 17.32 41.09 -6.16
CA ALA A 232 16.65 40.90 -7.47
C ALA A 232 17.21 40.04 -8.64
N GLU A 233 16.29 39.21 -9.17
CA GLU A 233 16.06 38.67 -10.54
C GLU A 233 17.22 38.05 -11.36
N GLY A 234 17.13 36.88 -11.98
CA GLY A 234 16.07 35.87 -12.12
C GLY A 234 16.59 34.68 -12.95
N GLY A 235 15.90 33.53 -12.85
CA GLY A 235 15.92 32.44 -13.85
C GLY A 235 16.84 31.23 -13.60
N GLY A 236 16.22 30.07 -13.32
CA GLY A 236 16.67 28.79 -13.90
C GLY A 236 17.04 27.62 -12.97
N SER A 237 16.07 26.70 -12.79
CA SER A 237 16.21 25.26 -12.45
C SER A 237 16.46 24.80 -11.00
N LYS A 238 15.40 24.17 -10.47
CA LYS A 238 15.33 22.84 -9.80
C LYS A 238 16.26 22.54 -8.62
N GLU A 239 15.71 22.44 -7.41
CA GLU A 239 15.08 21.22 -6.83
C GLU A 239 16.11 20.25 -6.27
N LEU A 240 15.96 19.92 -4.98
CA LEU A 240 16.11 18.60 -4.35
C LEU A 240 16.44 18.79 -2.86
N PHE A 241 15.46 18.53 -1.99
CA PHE A 241 15.54 18.40 -0.52
C PHE A 241 15.46 19.66 0.36
N SER A 242 14.26 20.20 0.51
CA SER A 242 13.86 20.86 1.76
C SER A 242 12.38 20.58 2.03
N GLY A 243 12.12 19.45 2.66
CA GLY A 243 10.78 18.99 3.01
C GLY A 243 10.86 17.97 4.15
N ASP A 244 11.18 18.44 5.35
CA ASP A 244 10.82 17.78 6.60
C ASP A 244 10.73 18.87 7.68
N GLY A 245 9.54 19.47 7.78
CA GLY A 245 9.23 20.55 8.69
C GLY A 245 8.87 20.02 10.08
N LEU A 246 9.83 20.03 11.00
CA LEU A 246 9.57 20.06 12.43
C LEU A 246 9.77 21.51 12.92
N PRO A 247 8.73 22.23 13.40
CA PRO A 247 8.95 23.53 14.01
C PRO A 247 9.54 23.39 15.42
N SER A 248 10.76 23.88 15.58
CA SER A 248 11.40 24.09 16.88
C SER A 248 10.85 25.36 17.54
N LYS A 249 10.15 25.17 18.67
CA LYS A 249 10.00 26.02 19.88
C LYS A 249 9.96 27.57 19.73
N PRO A 250 8.85 28.25 20.12
CA PRO A 250 8.89 29.67 20.50
C PRO A 250 9.18 29.85 22.00
N ALA A 251 10.00 30.86 22.33
CA ALA A 251 10.27 31.31 23.69
C ALA A 251 9.31 32.42 24.12
N ALA A 252 9.09 32.48 25.44
CA ALA A 252 8.21 33.32 26.23
C ALA A 252 7.99 34.80 25.81
N GLY A 253 6.74 35.26 25.98
CA GLY A 253 6.44 36.65 26.32
C GLY A 253 5.15 37.21 25.72
N GLY A 254 4.06 37.25 26.51
CA GLY A 254 3.05 38.31 26.38
C GLY A 254 1.58 37.88 26.17
N GLY A 255 0.77 38.03 27.23
CA GLY A 255 -0.59 38.55 27.14
C GLY A 255 -1.72 37.56 26.84
N SER A 256 -2.30 37.01 27.90
CA SER A 256 -3.60 36.33 27.89
C SER A 256 -4.74 37.25 27.45
N LYS A 257 -5.55 36.82 26.47
CA LYS A 257 -6.96 37.22 26.40
C LYS A 257 -7.81 36.01 26.01
N VAL A 258 -8.37 35.40 27.04
CA VAL A 258 -9.42 34.39 26.98
C VAL A 258 -10.66 35.06 26.36
N TYR A 259 -11.18 34.52 25.27
CA TYR A 259 -12.56 34.80 24.85
C TYR A 259 -13.36 33.52 24.99
N ALA A 260 -14.13 33.46 26.08
CA ALA A 260 -15.23 32.56 26.25
C ALA A 260 -16.37 32.97 25.31
N GLY A 261 -17.05 32.01 24.70
CA GLY A 261 -18.41 32.24 24.21
C GLY A 261 -18.77 31.60 22.87
N GLY A 262 -19.55 30.52 22.97
CA GLY A 262 -20.91 30.55 22.40
C GLY A 262 -21.08 30.12 20.94
N ALA A 263 -21.80 29.01 20.77
CA ALA A 263 -22.42 28.61 19.52
C ALA A 263 -23.31 29.73 18.95
N ARG A 264 -22.98 30.24 17.75
CA ARG A 264 -23.93 30.93 16.89
C ARG A 264 -23.74 30.49 15.44
N SER A 265 -24.63 29.60 15.04
CA SER A 265 -25.05 29.34 13.66
C SER A 265 -25.28 30.67 12.92
N GLN A 266 -24.47 30.95 11.89
CA GLN A 266 -24.86 31.88 10.84
C GLN A 266 -25.56 31.09 9.72
N LYS A 267 -26.88 31.26 9.65
CA LYS A 267 -27.69 30.89 8.48
C LYS A 267 -27.20 31.66 7.26
N VAL A 268 -26.54 30.97 6.34
CA VAL A 268 -26.30 31.47 4.99
C VAL A 268 -27.62 31.42 4.22
N LYS A 269 -28.10 32.59 3.78
CA LYS A 269 -29.34 32.76 3.02
C LYS A 269 -29.04 32.47 1.54
N ALA A 270 -29.69 31.47 0.95
CA ALA A 270 -29.55 31.14 -0.47
C ALA A 270 -30.13 32.24 -1.38
N PRO A 271 -29.54 32.50 -2.57
CA PRO A 271 -30.05 33.50 -3.51
C PRO A 271 -31.38 33.06 -4.15
N ARG A 272 -32.31 34.01 -4.26
CA ARG A 272 -33.64 33.85 -4.88
C ARG A 272 -33.49 33.72 -6.39
N LYS A 273 -33.88 32.58 -6.98
CA LYS A 273 -34.16 32.48 -8.43
C LYS A 273 -35.59 32.93 -8.71
N ALA A 274 -35.73 33.92 -9.56
CA ALA A 274 -36.99 34.36 -10.15
C ALA A 274 -37.44 33.38 -11.26
N GLY A 275 -38.76 33.25 -11.43
CA GLY A 275 -39.38 32.84 -12.70
C GLY A 275 -39.84 31.38 -12.78
N GLY A 276 -41.03 31.07 -12.26
CA GLY A 276 -41.81 29.88 -12.58
C GLY A 276 -43.28 30.14 -12.27
N LEU A 277 -44.13 30.15 -13.30
CA LEU A 277 -45.56 30.45 -13.21
C LEU A 277 -46.28 29.49 -12.26
N SER A 278 -47.30 30.00 -11.57
CA SER A 278 -48.03 29.27 -10.54
C SER A 278 -49.00 28.25 -11.15
N LYS A 279 -49.32 27.19 -10.39
CA LYS A 279 -50.15 26.05 -10.83
C LYS A 279 -51.58 26.42 -11.23
N THR A 280 -52.03 27.63 -10.89
CA THR A 280 -53.32 28.22 -11.28
C THR A 280 -53.29 28.91 -12.64
N GLU A 281 -52.10 29.26 -13.17
CA GLU A 281 -51.94 29.88 -14.50
C GLU A 281 -51.86 28.85 -15.63
N LEU A 282 -51.48 27.60 -15.34
CA LEU A 282 -51.36 26.54 -16.35
C LEU A 282 -52.71 25.97 -16.84
N ASN A 283 -53.81 26.19 -16.09
CA ASN A 283 -55.13 25.64 -16.42
C ASN A 283 -56.01 26.59 -17.25
N ARG A 284 -55.47 27.73 -17.70
CA ARG A 284 -56.21 28.71 -18.52
C ARG A 284 -55.83 28.70 -20.00
N GLN A 285 -54.90 27.83 -20.39
CA GLN A 285 -54.58 27.54 -21.79
C GLN A 285 -54.90 26.08 -22.09
N ARG A 286 -56.18 25.80 -22.30
CA ARG A 286 -56.70 24.65 -23.03
C ARG A 286 -57.97 25.08 -23.74
#